data_AF-A0A0G0XDX3-F1
#
_entry.id   AF-A0A0G0XDX3-F1
#
_cell.length_a   1.000
_cell.length_b   1.000
_cell.length_c   1.000
_cell.angle_alpha   90.00
_cell.angle_beta   90.00
_cell.angle_gamma   90.00
#
_symmetry.space_group_name_H-M   'P 1'
#
loop_
_entity.id
_entity.type
_entity.pdbx_description
1 polymer ?
#
loop_
_entity_poly.entity_id
_entity_poly.type
_entity_poly.pdbx_seq_one_letter_code
_entity_poly.pdbx_strand_id
1 'polypeptide(L)'
;MKSGKVSSSGDMLRFILISFLGWRVLLELIARFTPQYLTKQTMFLGPIPWANFDGVHYLSIAERGYVQYEQAFFPLYPVLIRFIGRLFHQDFVLAAMLISHLSFIGSLIFLWKLIPLIPSLPKDKIPSIQKWTIVFTLAFPTSYYFASVYTESLFLFLILASFYFFQKKRYVFYGIGASITSGVRLVGSFLLVPVGLFAYMTYLWKQVALTWHLSL
;
A
#
# COMPACT_ATOMS: atom_id res chain seq x y z
N MET A 1 -20.27 1.53 -31.95
CA MET A 1 -20.09 0.89 -30.63
C MET A 1 -18.72 0.20 -30.62
N LYS A 2 -17.65 0.86 -30.14
CA LYS A 2 -16.32 0.24 -30.07
C LYS A 2 -16.28 -0.67 -28.84
N SER A 3 -16.17 -1.97 -29.08
CA SER A 3 -15.85 -2.99 -28.09
C SER A 3 -14.67 -2.51 -27.23
N GLY A 4 -14.92 -2.23 -25.96
CA GLY A 4 -13.89 -1.89 -24.99
C GLY A 4 -13.00 -3.11 -24.79
N LYS A 5 -11.89 -3.18 -25.51
CA LYS A 5 -10.90 -4.25 -25.41
C LYS A 5 -10.43 -4.32 -23.95
N VAL A 6 -10.86 -5.32 -23.22
CA VAL A 6 -10.40 -5.59 -21.87
C VAL A 6 -8.89 -5.81 -21.96
N SER A 7 -8.11 -4.94 -21.31
CA SER A 7 -6.66 -5.02 -21.28
C SER A 7 -6.23 -6.42 -20.83
N SER A 8 -5.34 -7.07 -21.59
CA SER A 8 -4.80 -8.36 -21.15
C SER A 8 -4.00 -8.18 -19.86
N SER A 9 -3.87 -9.24 -19.05
CA SER A 9 -3.05 -9.21 -17.82
C SER A 9 -1.61 -8.79 -18.10
N GLY A 10 -1.08 -9.12 -19.28
CA GLY A 10 0.24 -8.69 -19.74
C GLY A 10 0.32 -7.19 -20.03
N ASP A 11 -0.68 -6.63 -20.70
CA ASP A 11 -0.74 -5.19 -21.00
C ASP A 11 -0.81 -4.34 -19.72
N MET A 12 -1.60 -4.81 -18.74
CA MET A 12 -1.70 -4.18 -17.42
C MET A 12 -0.33 -4.15 -16.73
N LEU A 13 0.32 -5.31 -16.62
CA LEU A 13 1.58 -5.42 -15.90
C LEU A 13 2.67 -4.59 -16.59
N ARG A 14 2.74 -4.65 -17.92
CA ARG A 14 3.68 -3.84 -18.71
C ARG A 14 3.46 -2.35 -18.47
N PHE A 15 2.22 -1.88 -18.49
CA PHE A 15 1.91 -0.47 -18.22
C PHE A 15 2.36 -0.06 -16.81
N ILE A 16 1.98 -0.83 -15.79
CA ILE A 16 2.34 -0.55 -14.39
C ILE A 16 3.86 -0.50 -14.22
N LEU A 17 4.59 -1.49 -14.75
CA LEU A 17 6.04 -1.55 -14.61
C LEU A 17 6.75 -0.40 -15.34
N ILE A 18 6.32 -0.05 -16.56
CA ILE A 18 6.90 1.08 -17.30
C ILE A 18 6.63 2.39 -16.55
N SER A 19 5.39 2.61 -16.10
CA SER A 19 5.04 3.82 -15.34
C SER A 19 5.81 3.91 -14.02
N PHE A 20 5.93 2.80 -13.29
CA PHE A 20 6.72 2.73 -12.07
C PHE A 20 8.20 3.01 -12.30
N LEU A 21 8.81 2.41 -13.32
CA LEU A 21 10.22 2.64 -13.64
C LEU A 21 10.47 4.08 -14.07
N GLY A 22 9.60 4.65 -14.91
CA GLY A 22 9.69 6.07 -15.32
C GLY A 22 9.59 7.01 -14.12
N TRP A 23 8.63 6.77 -13.24
CA TRP A 23 8.49 7.51 -11.98
C TRP A 23 9.73 7.34 -11.08
N ARG A 24 10.27 6.13 -10.95
CA ARG A 24 11.44 5.88 -10.09
C ARG A 24 12.69 6.58 -10.61
N VAL A 25 12.93 6.53 -11.92
CA VAL A 25 14.04 7.25 -12.56
C VAL A 25 13.89 8.74 -12.34
N LEU A 26 12.69 9.29 -12.53
CA LEU A 26 12.43 10.72 -12.27
C LEU A 26 12.77 11.11 -10.83
N LEU A 27 12.35 10.31 -9.84
CA LEU A 27 12.66 10.54 -8.44
C LEU A 27 14.17 10.49 -8.15
N GLU A 28 14.90 9.56 -8.76
CA GLU A 28 16.37 9.48 -8.60
C GLU A 28 17.09 10.66 -9.24
N LEU A 29 16.61 11.14 -10.40
CA LEU A 29 17.12 12.36 -11.02
C LEU A 29 16.90 13.55 -10.09
N ILE A 30 15.69 13.73 -9.56
CA ILE A 30 15.40 14.79 -8.59
C ILE A 30 16.35 14.68 -7.38
N ALA A 31 16.43 13.51 -6.74
CA ALA A 31 17.27 13.29 -5.57
C ALA A 31 18.77 13.56 -5.82
N ARG A 32 19.25 13.32 -7.03
CA ARG A 32 20.65 13.57 -7.43
C ARG A 32 20.92 15.03 -7.79
N PHE A 33 19.99 15.72 -8.44
CA PHE A 33 20.17 17.11 -8.88
C PHE A 33 19.82 18.14 -7.81
N THR A 34 18.80 17.90 -6.97
CA THR A 34 18.37 18.85 -5.93
C THR A 34 19.52 19.37 -5.05
N PRO A 35 20.48 18.53 -4.58
CA PRO A 35 21.60 19.00 -3.77
C PRO A 35 22.54 19.99 -4.45
N GLN A 36 22.52 20.07 -5.78
CA GLN A 36 23.35 21.01 -6.55
C GLN A 36 22.77 22.43 -6.53
N TYR A 37 21.46 22.55 -6.30
CA TYR A 37 20.71 23.81 -6.34
C TYR A 37 20.18 24.24 -4.97
N LEU A 38 19.96 23.28 -4.06
CA LEU A 38 19.47 23.53 -2.71
C LEU A 38 20.48 23.08 -1.67
N THR A 39 20.70 23.93 -0.67
CA THR A 39 21.59 23.62 0.46
C THR A 39 21.01 22.47 1.28
N LYS A 40 21.76 21.39 1.43
CA LYS A 40 21.40 20.29 2.33
C LYS A 40 21.52 20.76 3.78
N GLN A 41 20.51 20.48 4.60
CA GLN A 41 20.68 20.48 6.05
C GLN A 41 21.46 19.23 6.45
N THR A 42 22.77 19.40 6.63
CA THR A 42 23.73 18.30 6.86
C THR A 42 23.62 17.68 8.25
N MET A 43 23.10 18.41 9.23
CA MET A 43 22.99 17.95 10.63
C MET A 43 21.77 17.05 10.90
N PHE A 44 20.84 16.93 9.94
CA PHE A 44 19.55 16.27 10.15
C PHE A 44 19.32 15.06 9.24
N LEU A 45 20.11 14.92 8.16
CA LEU A 45 19.93 13.90 7.13
C LEU A 45 21.08 12.89 7.15
N GLY A 46 20.74 11.61 7.09
CA GLY A 46 21.69 10.51 6.91
C GLY A 46 22.21 10.41 5.46
N PRO A 47 23.19 9.50 5.22
CA PRO A 47 23.85 9.36 3.92
C PRO A 47 22.94 8.76 2.84
N ILE A 48 21.82 8.16 3.23
CA ILE A 48 20.89 7.47 2.33
C ILE A 48 19.61 8.31 2.23
N PRO A 49 19.41 9.06 1.13
CA PRO A 49 18.26 9.97 0.99
C PRO A 49 16.91 9.28 1.23
N TRP A 50 16.80 8.04 0.76
CA TRP A 50 15.59 7.23 0.84
C TRP A 50 15.30 6.66 2.23
N ALA A 51 16.22 6.82 3.20
CA ALA A 51 16.07 6.28 4.56
C ALA A 51 16.11 7.36 5.65
N ASN A 52 16.00 8.64 5.29
CA ASN A 52 16.02 9.74 6.25
C ASN A 52 14.74 9.85 7.09
N PHE A 53 14.83 10.61 8.20
CA PHE A 53 13.78 10.80 9.21
C PHE A 53 13.31 9.45 9.79
N ASP A 54 12.02 9.13 9.70
CA ASP A 54 11.41 7.89 10.21
C ASP A 54 12.09 6.62 9.68
N GLY A 55 12.67 6.68 8.48
CA GLY A 55 13.42 5.57 7.91
C GLY A 55 14.58 5.11 8.80
N VAL A 56 15.25 6.04 9.49
CA VAL A 56 16.34 5.73 10.42
C VAL A 56 15.83 4.91 11.61
N HIS A 57 14.65 5.24 12.13
CA HIS A 57 14.01 4.51 13.22
C HIS A 57 13.57 3.12 12.78
N TYR A 58 12.94 2.97 11.61
CA TYR A 58 12.56 1.64 11.10
C TYR A 58 13.78 0.72 10.91
N LEU A 59 14.90 1.25 10.41
CA LEU A 59 16.16 0.51 10.28
C LEU A 59 16.78 0.18 11.65
N SER A 60 16.80 1.15 12.57
CA SER A 60 17.29 0.97 13.95
C SER A 60 16.56 -0.16 14.67
N ILE A 61 15.22 -0.18 14.60
CA ILE A 61 14.39 -1.23 15.19
C ILE A 61 14.64 -2.58 14.53
N ALA A 62 14.82 -2.62 13.20
CA ALA A 62 15.09 -3.86 12.48
C ALA A 62 16.44 -4.48 12.88
N GLU A 63 17.47 -3.65 13.06
CA GLU A 63 18.82 -4.05 13.43
C GLU A 63 18.91 -4.44 14.92
N ARG A 64 18.48 -3.54 15.80
CA ARG A 64 18.76 -3.58 17.25
C ARG A 64 17.54 -3.91 18.11
N GLY A 65 16.34 -3.91 17.53
CA GLY A 65 15.09 -3.94 18.28
C GLY A 65 14.71 -2.56 18.81
N TYR A 66 13.61 -2.48 19.55
CA TYR A 66 13.10 -1.23 20.09
C TYR A 66 14.04 -0.64 21.14
N VAL A 67 14.43 0.62 20.94
CA VAL A 67 15.14 1.44 21.93
C VAL A 67 14.28 2.62 22.40
N GLN A 68 14.86 3.48 23.22
CA GLN A 68 14.15 4.64 23.77
C GLN A 68 13.65 5.57 22.64
N TYR A 69 12.41 6.06 22.75
CA TYR A 69 11.72 6.96 21.81
C TYR A 69 11.25 6.33 20.49
N GLU A 70 11.26 5.01 20.37
CA GLU A 70 10.77 4.30 19.17
C GLU A 70 9.38 3.66 19.34
N GLN A 71 8.70 3.88 20.48
CA GLN A 71 7.41 3.23 20.80
C GLN A 71 6.27 3.61 19.86
N ALA A 72 6.39 4.72 19.13
CA ALA A 72 5.42 5.16 18.15
C ALA A 72 5.46 4.32 16.85
N PHE A 73 6.56 3.59 16.59
CA PHE A 73 6.74 2.81 15.37
C PHE A 73 6.15 1.42 15.52
N PHE A 74 5.23 1.08 14.63
CA PHE A 74 4.53 -0.20 14.65
C PHE A 74 5.41 -1.35 14.13
N PRO A 75 5.25 -2.57 14.66
CA PRO A 75 6.28 -3.60 14.56
C PRO A 75 6.36 -4.30 13.21
N LEU A 76 5.29 -4.36 12.40
CA LEU A 76 5.28 -5.25 11.23
C LEU A 76 6.36 -4.88 10.21
N TYR A 77 6.54 -3.59 9.94
CA TYR A 77 7.52 -3.15 8.94
C TYR A 77 8.97 -3.38 9.38
N PRO A 78 9.43 -2.98 10.59
CA PRO A 78 10.74 -3.37 11.11
C PRO A 78 10.97 -4.87 11.15
N VAL A 79 9.96 -5.66 11.55
CA VAL A 79 10.07 -7.11 11.62
C VAL A 79 10.29 -7.71 10.22
N LEU A 80 9.55 -7.25 9.21
CA LEU A 80 9.77 -7.66 7.81
C LEU A 80 11.16 -7.25 7.32
N ILE A 81 11.60 -6.03 7.61
CA ILE A 81 12.96 -5.56 7.26
C ILE A 81 14.00 -6.47 7.91
N ARG A 82 13.85 -6.83 9.19
CA ARG A 82 14.78 -7.69 9.90
C ARG A 82 14.88 -9.08 9.28
N PHE A 83 13.73 -9.70 8.97
CA PHE A 83 13.71 -11.02 8.37
C PHE A 83 14.32 -11.03 6.97
N ILE A 84 13.95 -10.06 6.12
CA ILE A 84 14.45 -9.98 4.74
C ILE A 84 15.92 -9.55 4.74
N GLY A 85 16.32 -8.60 5.59
CA GLY A 85 17.72 -8.13 5.70
C GLY A 85 18.67 -9.25 6.11
N ARG A 86 18.25 -10.18 6.96
CA ARG A 86 19.03 -11.39 7.28
C ARG A 86 19.29 -12.28 6.07
N LEU A 87 18.40 -12.29 5.07
CA LEU A 87 18.62 -13.01 3.81
C LEU A 87 19.62 -12.30 2.88
N PHE A 88 19.84 -11.00 3.09
CA PHE A 88 20.76 -10.15 2.31
C PHE A 88 21.96 -9.70 3.15
N HIS A 89 22.55 -10.60 3.95
CA HIS A 89 23.77 -10.31 4.74
C HIS A 89 23.66 -9.09 5.67
N GLN A 90 22.49 -8.90 6.30
CA GLN A 90 22.17 -7.75 7.17
C GLN A 90 22.03 -6.40 6.44
N ASP A 91 21.83 -6.40 5.11
CA ASP A 91 21.48 -5.18 4.38
C ASP A 91 20.01 -4.81 4.59
N PHE A 92 19.74 -4.13 5.71
CA PHE A 92 18.40 -3.68 6.08
C PHE A 92 17.86 -2.57 5.17
N VAL A 93 18.73 -1.77 4.56
CA VAL A 93 18.32 -0.72 3.63
C VAL A 93 17.79 -1.36 2.35
N LEU A 94 18.54 -2.30 1.77
CA LEU A 94 18.09 -3.04 0.60
C LEU A 94 16.79 -3.79 0.90
N ALA A 95 16.69 -4.45 2.06
CA ALA A 95 15.47 -5.13 2.47
C ALA A 95 14.27 -4.18 2.54
N ALA A 96 14.42 -3.03 3.20
CA ALA A 96 13.38 -2.03 3.32
C ALA A 96 12.96 -1.46 1.96
N MET A 97 13.93 -1.16 1.09
CA MET A 97 13.67 -0.70 -0.27
C MET A 97 12.91 -1.77 -1.07
N LEU A 98 13.33 -3.04 -1.03
CA LEU A 98 12.61 -4.13 -1.70
C LEU A 98 11.17 -4.25 -1.21
N ILE A 99 10.95 -4.21 0.11
CA ILE A 99 9.60 -4.25 0.69
C ILE A 99 8.76 -3.08 0.16
N SER A 100 9.29 -1.84 0.20
CA SER A 100 8.57 -0.65 -0.26
C SER A 100 8.23 -0.74 -1.75
N HIS A 101 9.19 -1.12 -2.61
CA HIS A 101 9.00 -1.17 -4.05
C HIS A 101 8.03 -2.28 -4.46
N LEU A 102 8.19 -3.49 -3.90
CA LEU A 102 7.29 -4.61 -4.20
C LEU A 102 5.87 -4.35 -3.68
N SER A 103 5.74 -3.77 -2.49
CA SER A 103 4.44 -3.39 -1.94
C SER A 103 3.77 -2.30 -2.78
N PHE A 104 4.54 -1.31 -3.26
CA PHE A 104 3.96 -0.26 -4.09
C PHE A 104 3.52 -0.78 -5.46
N ILE A 105 4.32 -1.62 -6.12
CA ILE A 105 3.90 -2.32 -7.35
C ILE A 105 2.63 -3.14 -7.09
N GLY A 106 2.58 -3.87 -5.97
CA GLY A 106 1.40 -4.60 -5.54
C GLY A 106 0.17 -3.69 -5.36
N SER A 107 0.36 -2.51 -4.78
CA SER A 107 -0.68 -1.49 -4.62
C SER A 107 -1.24 -1.04 -5.96
N LEU A 108 -0.37 -0.74 -6.93
CA LEU A 108 -0.76 -0.38 -8.28
C LEU A 108 -1.57 -1.49 -8.98
N ILE A 109 -1.17 -2.75 -8.79
CA ILE A 109 -1.91 -3.92 -9.30
C ILE A 109 -3.31 -4.01 -8.67
N PHE A 110 -3.42 -3.85 -7.36
CA PHE A 110 -4.72 -3.91 -6.68
C PHE A 110 -5.61 -2.72 -7.01
N LEU A 111 -5.07 -1.51 -7.18
CA LEU A 111 -5.81 -0.36 -7.72
C LEU A 111 -6.40 -0.68 -9.08
N TRP A 112 -5.58 -1.20 -10.00
CA TRP A 112 -6.04 -1.59 -11.33
C TRP A 112 -7.17 -2.63 -11.28
N LYS A 113 -7.05 -3.61 -10.38
CA LYS A 113 -8.03 -4.70 -10.21
C LYS A 113 -9.31 -4.27 -9.47
N LEU A 114 -9.25 -3.25 -8.63
CA LEU A 114 -10.41 -2.72 -7.89
C LEU A 114 -11.32 -1.86 -8.77
N ILE A 115 -10.77 -1.08 -9.69
CA ILE A 115 -11.53 -0.14 -10.52
C ILE A 115 -12.71 -0.83 -11.27
N PRO A 116 -12.53 -1.98 -11.94
CA PRO A 116 -13.63 -2.67 -12.62
C PRO A 116 -14.71 -3.23 -11.69
N LEU A 117 -14.45 -3.30 -10.38
CA LEU A 117 -15.39 -3.80 -9.38
C LEU A 117 -16.32 -2.70 -8.86
N ILE A 118 -16.09 -1.43 -9.22
CA ILE A 118 -16.91 -0.30 -8.77
C ILE A 118 -18.21 -0.26 -9.61
N PRO A 119 -19.39 -0.51 -9.02
CA PRO A 119 -20.63 -0.67 -9.80
C PRO A 119 -21.09 0.58 -10.53
N SER A 120 -20.76 1.77 -10.00
CA SER A 120 -21.18 3.06 -10.54
C SER A 120 -20.35 3.54 -11.74
N LEU A 121 -19.28 2.84 -12.11
CA LEU A 121 -18.40 3.29 -13.20
C LEU A 121 -18.91 2.87 -14.59
N PRO A 122 -18.92 3.78 -15.58
CA PRO A 122 -19.18 3.43 -16.97
C PRO A 122 -18.13 2.46 -17.50
N LYS A 123 -18.57 1.30 -17.99
CA LYS A 123 -17.68 0.19 -18.41
C LYS A 123 -16.71 0.58 -19.53
N ASP A 124 -17.14 1.46 -20.43
CA ASP A 124 -16.35 2.01 -21.53
C ASP A 124 -15.21 2.92 -21.05
N LYS A 125 -15.36 3.57 -19.87
CA LYS A 125 -14.35 4.46 -19.30
C LYS A 125 -13.34 3.75 -18.41
N ILE A 126 -13.59 2.51 -17.99
CA ILE A 126 -12.73 1.73 -17.08
C ILE A 126 -11.24 1.74 -17.53
N PRO A 127 -10.89 1.45 -18.80
CA PRO A 127 -9.48 1.41 -19.20
C PRO A 127 -8.77 2.76 -19.08
N SER A 128 -9.50 3.87 -19.30
CA SER A 128 -8.97 5.22 -19.14
C SER A 128 -8.77 5.54 -17.66
N ILE A 129 -9.77 5.25 -16.83
CA ILE A 129 -9.73 5.47 -15.38
C ILE A 129 -8.56 4.70 -14.76
N GLN A 130 -8.37 3.42 -15.12
CA GLN A 130 -7.25 2.61 -14.67
C GLN A 130 -5.89 3.27 -14.92
N LYS A 131 -5.63 3.72 -16.15
CA LYS A 131 -4.37 4.36 -16.51
C LYS A 131 -4.17 5.67 -15.77
N TRP A 132 -5.19 6.53 -15.73
CA TRP A 132 -5.10 7.82 -15.06
C TRP A 132 -4.97 7.70 -13.55
N THR A 133 -5.62 6.73 -12.90
CA THR A 133 -5.42 6.46 -11.47
C THR A 133 -3.96 6.13 -11.17
N ILE A 134 -3.32 5.28 -11.97
CA ILE A 134 -1.90 4.95 -11.81
C ILE A 134 -1.03 6.20 -12.01
N VAL A 135 -1.25 6.93 -13.10
CA VAL A 135 -0.49 8.15 -13.42
C VAL A 135 -0.60 9.19 -12.31
N PHE A 136 -1.81 9.48 -11.82
CA PHE A 136 -2.00 10.44 -10.73
C PHE A 136 -1.43 9.95 -9.39
N THR A 137 -1.49 8.65 -9.11
CA THR A 137 -0.86 8.08 -7.91
C THR A 137 0.65 8.29 -7.93
N LEU A 138 1.30 8.14 -9.09
CA LEU A 138 2.73 8.34 -9.27
C LEU A 138 3.13 9.83 -9.34
N ALA A 139 2.29 10.66 -9.97
CA ALA A 139 2.54 12.09 -10.14
C ALA A 139 2.21 12.92 -8.89
N PHE A 140 1.55 12.32 -7.89
CA PHE A 140 1.22 13.01 -6.64
C PHE A 140 2.50 13.53 -5.97
N PRO A 141 2.55 14.79 -5.48
CA PRO A 141 3.80 15.40 -5.00
C PRO A 141 4.50 14.62 -3.89
N THR A 142 3.75 13.90 -3.05
CA THR A 142 4.32 13.09 -1.96
C THR A 142 4.45 11.61 -2.31
N SER A 143 4.35 11.25 -3.60
CA SER A 143 4.48 9.86 -4.04
C SER A 143 5.85 9.28 -3.70
N TYR A 144 6.89 10.12 -3.53
CA TYR A 144 8.22 9.69 -3.13
C TYR A 144 8.26 8.89 -1.82
N TYR A 145 7.29 9.06 -0.92
CA TYR A 145 7.16 8.20 0.27
C TYR A 145 6.95 6.72 -0.07
N PHE A 146 6.38 6.44 -1.25
CA PHE A 146 6.22 5.07 -1.72
C PHE A 146 7.55 4.43 -2.19
N ALA A 147 8.57 5.26 -2.46
CA ALA A 147 9.91 4.79 -2.84
C ALA A 147 10.88 4.70 -1.65
N SER A 148 10.57 5.34 -0.52
CA SER A 148 11.46 5.43 0.63
C SER A 148 11.26 4.29 1.63
N VAL A 149 12.18 4.19 2.61
CA VAL A 149 12.16 3.24 3.73
C VAL A 149 11.10 3.66 4.74
N TYR A 150 9.85 3.41 4.38
CA TYR A 150 8.66 3.98 4.97
C TYR A 150 7.51 2.98 4.89
N THR A 151 6.54 3.11 5.80
CA THR A 151 5.43 2.15 5.92
C THR A 151 4.34 2.34 4.86
N GLU A 152 4.32 3.48 4.17
CA GLU A 152 3.30 3.93 3.23
C GLU A 152 2.96 2.88 2.16
N SER A 153 3.99 2.32 1.50
CA SER A 153 3.80 1.34 0.43
C SER A 153 3.21 0.04 0.93
N LEU A 154 3.69 -0.47 2.05
CA LEU A 154 3.19 -1.69 2.67
C LEU A 154 1.75 -1.49 3.18
N PHE A 155 1.49 -0.34 3.81
CA PHE A 155 0.18 0.02 4.33
C PHE A 155 -0.85 0.12 3.20
N LEU A 156 -0.53 0.85 2.13
CA LEU A 156 -1.39 0.99 0.97
C LEU A 156 -1.66 -0.37 0.30
N PHE A 157 -0.64 -1.21 0.17
CA PHE A 157 -0.77 -2.56 -0.39
C PHE A 157 -1.78 -3.39 0.39
N LEU A 158 -1.62 -3.46 1.72
CA LEU A 158 -2.48 -4.25 2.57
C LEU A 158 -3.92 -3.73 2.59
N ILE A 159 -4.12 -2.41 2.59
CA ILE A 159 -5.46 -1.80 2.46
C ILE A 159 -6.14 -2.25 1.16
N LEU A 160 -5.46 -2.05 0.02
CA LEU A 160 -6.04 -2.33 -1.28
C LEU A 160 -6.26 -3.83 -1.51
N ALA A 161 -5.33 -4.67 -1.06
CA ALA A 161 -5.50 -6.12 -1.08
C ALA A 161 -6.70 -6.54 -0.24
N SER A 162 -6.84 -5.98 0.96
CA SER A 162 -7.97 -6.25 1.86
C SER A 162 -9.30 -5.88 1.19
N PHE A 163 -9.42 -4.65 0.64
CA PHE A 163 -10.63 -4.25 -0.07
C PHE A 163 -10.90 -5.11 -1.31
N TYR A 164 -9.87 -5.54 -2.03
CA TYR A 164 -10.05 -6.45 -3.16
C TYR A 164 -10.67 -7.79 -2.72
N PHE A 165 -10.18 -8.38 -1.63
CA PHE A 165 -10.77 -9.61 -1.09
C PHE A 165 -12.18 -9.39 -0.55
N PHE A 166 -12.45 -8.24 0.07
CA PHE A 166 -13.79 -7.85 0.48
C PHE A 166 -14.76 -7.82 -0.70
N GLN A 167 -14.40 -7.13 -1.80
CA GLN A 167 -15.21 -7.06 -3.01
C GLN A 167 -15.40 -8.42 -3.70
N LYS A 168 -14.46 -9.34 -3.52
CA LYS A 168 -14.57 -10.73 -3.97
C LYS A 168 -15.33 -11.64 -3.00
N LYS A 169 -15.98 -11.07 -1.96
CA LYS A 169 -16.72 -11.80 -0.91
C LYS A 169 -15.86 -12.80 -0.13
N ARG A 170 -14.54 -12.59 -0.11
CA ARG A 170 -13.55 -13.43 0.58
C ARG A 170 -13.25 -12.83 1.96
N TYR A 171 -14.25 -12.84 2.84
CA TYR A 171 -14.22 -12.10 4.11
C TYR A 171 -13.13 -12.55 5.09
N VAL A 172 -12.75 -13.83 5.08
CA VAL A 172 -11.65 -14.35 5.92
C VAL A 172 -10.34 -13.67 5.55
N PHE A 173 -10.02 -13.58 4.25
CA PHE A 173 -8.80 -12.91 3.77
C PHE A 173 -8.85 -11.41 4.03
N TYR A 174 -10.03 -10.79 3.97
CA TYR A 174 -10.21 -9.39 4.38
C TYR A 174 -9.91 -9.18 5.86
N GLY A 175 -10.44 -10.02 6.75
CA GLY A 175 -10.20 -9.93 8.19
C GLY A 175 -8.73 -10.14 8.56
N ILE A 176 -8.08 -11.13 7.94
CA ILE A 176 -6.64 -11.37 8.10
C ILE A 176 -5.85 -10.14 7.61
N GLY A 177 -6.14 -9.65 6.41
CA GLY A 177 -5.46 -8.47 5.85
C GLY A 177 -5.65 -7.22 6.71
N ALA A 178 -6.86 -6.96 7.18
CA ALA A 178 -7.17 -5.84 8.08
C ALA A 178 -6.40 -5.95 9.41
N SER A 179 -6.30 -7.17 9.97
CA SER A 179 -5.55 -7.43 11.21
C SER A 179 -4.04 -7.23 11.02
N ILE A 180 -3.48 -7.69 9.90
CA ILE A 180 -2.07 -7.46 9.58
C ILE A 180 -1.79 -5.97 9.37
N THR A 181 -2.72 -5.24 8.75
CA THR A 181 -2.58 -3.80 8.48
C THR A 181 -2.45 -2.96 9.76
N SER A 182 -3.13 -3.34 10.84
CA SER A 182 -3.00 -2.64 12.13
C SER A 182 -1.60 -2.76 12.72
N GLY A 183 -0.87 -3.83 12.39
CA GLY A 183 0.54 -4.01 12.75
C GLY A 183 1.51 -3.11 11.99
N VAL A 184 1.06 -2.39 10.94
CA VAL A 184 1.85 -1.40 10.19
C VAL A 184 1.64 0.00 10.73
N ARG A 185 0.40 0.35 11.11
CA ARG A 185 0.00 1.65 11.69
C ARG A 185 -1.27 1.47 12.52
N LEU A 186 -1.40 2.25 13.60
CA LEU A 186 -2.62 2.28 14.42
C LEU A 186 -3.89 2.50 13.57
N VAL A 187 -3.83 3.43 12.61
CA VAL A 187 -4.93 3.79 11.70
C VAL A 187 -5.40 2.58 10.87
N GLY A 188 -4.55 1.56 10.66
CA GLY A 188 -4.93 0.32 9.99
C GLY A 188 -6.04 -0.45 10.70
N SER A 189 -6.17 -0.31 12.02
CA SER A 189 -7.26 -0.91 12.81
C SER A 189 -8.65 -0.48 12.35
N PHE A 190 -8.79 0.71 11.75
CA PHE A 190 -10.08 1.18 11.24
C PHE A 190 -10.61 0.33 10.07
N LEU A 191 -9.77 -0.48 9.41
CA LEU A 191 -10.26 -1.48 8.44
C LEU A 191 -11.16 -2.54 9.09
N LEU A 192 -11.15 -2.69 10.41
CA LEU A 192 -12.06 -3.61 11.10
C LEU A 192 -13.45 -2.99 11.32
N VAL A 193 -13.61 -1.67 11.20
CA VAL A 193 -14.91 -1.01 11.37
C VAL A 193 -15.93 -1.47 10.32
N PRO A 194 -15.62 -1.50 9.01
CA PRO A 194 -16.55 -2.06 8.02
C PRO A 194 -16.88 -3.54 8.26
N VAL A 195 -15.96 -4.34 8.84
CA VAL A 195 -16.25 -5.73 9.24
C VAL A 195 -17.35 -5.74 10.30
N GLY A 196 -17.17 -4.95 11.36
CA GLY A 196 -18.13 -4.86 12.46
C GLY A 196 -19.50 -4.36 12.00
N LEU A 197 -19.52 -3.32 11.17
CA LEU A 197 -20.76 -2.80 10.58
C LEU A 197 -21.44 -3.83 9.68
N PHE A 198 -20.71 -4.50 8.80
CA PHE A 198 -21.27 -5.52 7.91
C PHE A 198 -21.85 -6.71 8.71
N ALA A 199 -21.14 -7.17 9.74
CA ALA A 199 -21.62 -8.22 10.64
C ALA A 199 -22.89 -7.80 11.37
N TYR A 200 -22.92 -6.56 11.89
CA TYR A 200 -24.09 -5.99 12.57
C TYR A 200 -25.29 -5.85 11.64
N MET A 201 -25.10 -5.32 10.42
CA MET A 201 -26.15 -5.23 9.41
C MET A 201 -26.70 -6.61 9.04
N THR A 202 -25.81 -7.62 8.88
CA THR A 202 -26.23 -8.99 8.58
C THR A 202 -27.03 -9.61 9.72
N TYR A 203 -26.64 -9.34 10.97
CA TYR A 203 -27.38 -9.76 12.17
C TYR A 203 -28.79 -9.15 12.20
N LEU A 204 -28.91 -7.84 11.99
CA LEU A 204 -30.21 -7.15 11.92
C LEU A 204 -31.11 -7.71 10.82
N TRP A 205 -30.53 -7.97 9.63
CA TRP A 205 -31.26 -8.59 8.52
C TRP A 205 -31.83 -9.96 8.86
N LYS A 206 -31.07 -10.81 9.57
CA LYS A 206 -31.57 -12.12 10.01
C LYS A 206 -32.71 -12.01 11.01
N GLN A 207 -32.64 -11.06 11.94
CA GLN A 207 -33.70 -10.84 12.93
C GLN A 207 -35.01 -10.40 12.26
N VAL A 208 -34.93 -9.43 11.34
CA VAL A 208 -36.09 -8.99 10.57
C VAL A 208 -36.66 -10.15 9.75
N ALA A 209 -35.82 -10.90 9.03
CA ALA A 209 -36.29 -12.05 8.23
C ALA A 209 -36.98 -13.13 9.08
N LEU A 210 -36.51 -13.40 10.30
CA LEU A 210 -37.15 -14.34 11.23
C LEU A 210 -38.53 -13.86 11.67
N THR A 211 -38.68 -12.57 11.98
CA THR A 211 -39.97 -12.02 12.42
C THR A 211 -41.06 -12.14 11.35
N TRP A 212 -40.71 -11.98 10.06
CA TRP A 212 -41.65 -12.16 8.95
C TRP A 212 -42.11 -13.62 8.75
N HIS A 213 -41.28 -14.61 9.12
CA HIS A 213 -41.64 -16.03 9.02
C HIS A 213 -42.53 -16.50 10.18
N LEU A 214 -42.49 -15.83 11.34
CA LEU A 214 -43.33 -16.17 12.49
C LEU A 214 -44.70 -15.47 12.47
N SER A 215 -44.88 -14.48 11.58
CA SER A 215 -46.12 -13.73 11.38
C SER A 215 -46.99 -14.23 10.21
N LEU A 216 -46.64 -15.37 9.62
CA LEU A 216 -47.40 -16.10 8.59
C LEU A 216 -47.86 -17.45 9.16
#